data_AF-A0A941NA48-F1
#
_entry.id   AF-A0A941NA48-F1
#
_cell.length_a   1.000
_cell.length_b   1.000
_cell.length_c   1.000
_cell.angle_alpha   90.00
_cell.angle_beta   90.00
_cell.angle_gamma   90.00
#
_symmetry.space_group_name_H-M   'P 1'
#
loop_
_entity.id
_entity.type
_entity.pdbx_description
1 polymer ?
#
loop_
_entity_poly.entity_id
_entity_poly.type
_entity_poly.pdbx_seq_one_letter_code
_entity_poly.pdbx_strand_id
1 'polypeptide(L)'
;MPDILYNFHWVVPGEAARSAQAYAGFLGPFLSAHGIRSVINLRGPNEKYRWWHYEKRVTQEAGIAHFDTMLNSRRLPTRQMLINLLAAFDAAPKPLLIKCSGGQDRSSFASALYIIHRKGWGAFDEASKQFSAWPYLHRPKLHQRWLKHFLTYAREEAHGRPLSEWIAGDYTPEKMKLWLEDLGWGDFFRGLHDKPGSAPGI
;
A
#
# COMPACT_ATOMS: atom_id res chain seq x y z
N MET A 1 -14.76 -17.39 9.71
CA MET A 1 -14.65 -16.14 8.93
C MET A 1 -13.18 -15.76 8.77
N PRO A 2 -12.51 -16.18 7.69
CA PRO A 2 -11.10 -15.85 7.42
C PRO A 2 -10.86 -14.33 7.29
N ASP A 3 -11.90 -13.55 7.03
CA ASP A 3 -11.85 -12.09 6.87
C ASP A 3 -11.26 -11.39 8.12
N ILE A 4 -11.71 -11.79 9.31
CA ILE A 4 -11.19 -11.26 10.58
C ILE A 4 -9.72 -11.66 10.75
N LEU A 5 -9.39 -12.93 10.45
CA LEU A 5 -8.05 -13.49 10.60
C LEU A 5 -7.03 -12.76 9.70
N TYR A 6 -7.46 -12.36 8.51
CA TYR A 6 -6.62 -11.69 7.52
C TYR A 6 -6.82 -10.18 7.48
N ASN A 7 -7.53 -9.59 8.44
CA ASN A 7 -7.83 -8.15 8.44
C ASN A 7 -8.32 -7.69 7.05
N PHE A 8 -9.21 -8.47 6.45
CA PHE A 8 -9.74 -8.24 5.11
C PHE A 8 -10.85 -7.19 5.15
N HIS A 9 -10.74 -6.21 4.28
CA HIS A 9 -11.76 -5.17 4.11
C HIS A 9 -11.85 -4.73 2.66
N TRP A 10 -13.06 -4.45 2.19
CA TRP A 10 -13.24 -3.74 0.93
C TRP A 10 -12.78 -2.28 1.07
N VAL A 11 -11.97 -1.84 0.12
CA VAL A 11 -11.60 -0.43 -0.09
C VAL A 11 -12.65 0.20 -1.00
N VAL A 12 -12.92 -0.45 -2.13
CA VAL A 12 -14.05 -0.19 -3.02
C VAL A 12 -14.73 -1.54 -3.28
N PRO A 13 -15.97 -1.76 -2.82
CA PRO A 13 -16.66 -3.05 -2.95
C PRO A 13 -16.64 -3.57 -4.40
N GLY A 14 -16.18 -4.82 -4.59
CA GLY A 14 -16.09 -5.47 -5.90
C GLY A 14 -14.95 -4.97 -6.80
N GLU A 15 -14.16 -3.99 -6.39
CA GLU A 15 -13.07 -3.41 -7.19
C GLU A 15 -11.71 -3.55 -6.51
N ALA A 16 -11.59 -3.15 -5.25
CA ALA A 16 -10.35 -3.24 -4.50
C ALA A 16 -10.60 -3.60 -3.04
N ALA A 17 -9.83 -4.54 -2.53
CA ALA A 17 -9.80 -4.93 -1.14
C ALA A 17 -8.39 -4.77 -0.56
N ARG A 18 -8.30 -4.78 0.77
CA ARG A 18 -7.05 -4.76 1.53
C ARG A 18 -7.02 -5.89 2.52
N SER A 19 -5.83 -6.44 2.79
CA SER A 19 -5.66 -7.46 3.83
C SER A 19 -4.25 -7.50 4.44
N ALA A 20 -4.13 -8.23 5.53
CA ALA A 20 -2.89 -8.83 6.01
C ALA A 20 -2.48 -10.02 5.14
N GLN A 21 -1.25 -10.50 5.36
CA GLN A 21 -0.77 -11.71 4.74
C GLN A 21 -1.51 -12.94 5.30
N ALA A 22 -1.83 -13.89 4.44
CA ALA A 22 -2.50 -15.12 4.82
C ALA A 22 -1.54 -16.08 5.54
N TYR A 23 -1.34 -15.87 6.85
CA TYR A 23 -0.41 -16.68 7.66
C TYR A 23 -0.95 -18.07 8.02
N ALA A 24 -2.27 -18.29 8.00
CA ALA A 24 -2.91 -19.51 8.46
C ALA A 24 -3.19 -20.55 7.35
N GLY A 25 -2.60 -20.36 6.16
CA GLY A 25 -2.88 -21.20 4.99
C GLY A 25 -4.15 -20.77 4.24
N PHE A 26 -4.68 -21.63 3.37
CA PHE A 26 -5.95 -21.40 2.64
C PHE A 26 -6.01 -20.12 1.79
N LEU A 27 -4.86 -19.58 1.35
CA LEU A 27 -4.84 -18.39 0.51
C LEU A 27 -5.66 -18.59 -0.78
N GLY A 28 -5.54 -19.74 -1.45
CA GLY A 28 -6.30 -20.05 -2.67
C GLY A 28 -7.82 -20.01 -2.45
N PRO A 29 -8.37 -20.82 -1.52
CA PRO A 29 -9.79 -20.75 -1.16
C PRO A 29 -10.26 -19.36 -0.74
N PHE A 30 -9.46 -18.62 0.03
CA PHE A 30 -9.76 -17.26 0.44
C PHE A 30 -9.87 -16.31 -0.75
N LEU A 31 -8.89 -16.32 -1.66
CA LEU A 31 -8.91 -15.48 -2.86
C LEU A 31 -10.11 -15.82 -3.76
N SER A 32 -10.38 -17.11 -3.95
CA SER A 32 -11.51 -17.59 -4.75
C SER A 32 -12.86 -17.18 -4.16
N ALA A 33 -13.05 -17.32 -2.84
CA ALA A 33 -14.28 -16.96 -2.16
C ALA A 33 -14.64 -15.46 -2.28
N HIS A 34 -13.64 -14.60 -2.42
CA HIS A 34 -13.84 -13.16 -2.64
C HIS A 34 -13.75 -12.73 -4.11
N GLY A 35 -13.60 -13.69 -5.04
CA GLY A 35 -13.46 -13.43 -6.47
C GLY A 35 -12.22 -12.59 -6.83
N ILE A 36 -11.16 -12.64 -6.02
CA ILE A 36 -9.94 -11.85 -6.25
C ILE A 36 -9.28 -12.33 -7.53
N ARG A 37 -9.06 -11.41 -8.48
CA ARG A 37 -8.40 -11.67 -9.77
C ARG A 37 -6.95 -11.23 -9.80
N SER A 38 -6.53 -10.41 -8.83
CA SER A 38 -5.12 -10.02 -8.70
C SER A 38 -4.71 -9.70 -7.26
N VAL A 39 -3.42 -9.87 -6.97
CA VAL A 39 -2.80 -9.54 -5.68
C VAL A 39 -1.68 -8.52 -5.91
N ILE A 40 -1.72 -7.43 -5.14
CA ILE A 40 -0.66 -6.44 -5.04
C ILE A 40 0.09 -6.65 -3.72
N ASN A 41 1.30 -7.19 -3.81
CA ASN A 41 2.16 -7.46 -2.66
C ASN A 41 3.04 -6.26 -2.30
N LEU A 42 2.63 -5.52 -1.26
CA LEU A 42 3.35 -4.33 -0.78
C LEU A 42 4.66 -4.64 -0.05
N ARG A 43 4.97 -5.93 0.17
CA ARG A 43 6.26 -6.35 0.73
C ARG A 43 7.34 -6.47 -0.34
N GLY A 44 6.96 -6.41 -1.62
CA GLY A 44 7.84 -6.67 -2.76
C GLY A 44 8.35 -8.12 -2.83
N PRO A 45 9.29 -8.39 -3.75
CA PRO A 45 9.88 -9.72 -3.89
C PRO A 45 10.62 -10.10 -2.60
N ASN A 46 10.45 -11.35 -2.18
CA ASN A 46 11.00 -11.88 -0.94
C ASN A 46 11.46 -13.33 -1.14
N GLU A 47 12.35 -13.52 -2.12
CA GLU A 47 12.83 -14.84 -2.59
C GLU A 47 13.45 -15.72 -1.51
N LYS A 48 13.96 -15.13 -0.43
CA LYS A 48 14.50 -15.89 0.71
C LYS A 48 13.42 -16.50 1.61
N TYR A 49 12.16 -16.09 1.46
CA TYR A 49 11.11 -16.45 2.38
C TYR A 49 10.05 -17.36 1.75
N ARG A 50 9.78 -18.49 2.42
CA ARG A 50 8.80 -19.50 1.97
C ARG A 50 7.40 -18.94 1.73
N TRP A 51 6.98 -17.93 2.50
CA TRP A 51 5.65 -17.33 2.33
C TRP A 51 5.48 -16.67 0.97
N TRP A 52 6.54 -16.09 0.40
CA TRP A 52 6.48 -15.40 -0.88
C TRP A 52 6.34 -16.40 -2.02
N HIS A 53 7.15 -17.46 -2.00
CA HIS A 53 7.03 -18.58 -2.95
C HIS A 53 5.66 -19.26 -2.88
N TYR A 54 5.14 -19.48 -1.67
CA TYR A 54 3.80 -20.03 -1.47
C TYR A 54 2.72 -19.13 -2.12
N GLU A 55 2.78 -17.83 -1.90
CA GLU A 55 1.85 -16.88 -2.48
C GLU A 55 1.94 -16.81 -4.00
N LYS A 56 3.15 -16.75 -4.56
CA LYS A 56 3.38 -16.78 -6.02
C LYS A 56 2.82 -18.06 -6.63
N ARG A 57 3.09 -19.22 -6.01
CA ARG A 57 2.59 -20.51 -6.47
C ARG A 57 1.06 -20.57 -6.45
N VAL A 58 0.44 -20.19 -5.32
CA VAL A 58 -1.02 -20.21 -5.18
C VAL A 58 -1.69 -19.28 -6.18
N THR A 59 -1.16 -18.07 -6.38
CA THR A 59 -1.73 -17.12 -7.35
C THR A 59 -1.55 -17.62 -8.78
N GLN A 60 -0.40 -18.20 -9.12
CA GLN A 60 -0.15 -18.82 -10.42
C GLN A 60 -1.10 -20.00 -10.70
N GLU A 61 -1.24 -20.93 -9.75
CA GLU A 61 -2.14 -22.10 -9.87
C GLU A 61 -3.60 -21.69 -10.04
N ALA A 62 -4.01 -20.56 -9.46
CA ALA A 62 -5.37 -20.04 -9.53
C ALA A 62 -5.61 -19.08 -10.72
N GLY A 63 -4.60 -18.82 -11.57
CA GLY A 63 -4.71 -17.82 -12.65
C GLY A 63 -4.90 -16.38 -12.16
N ILE A 64 -4.49 -16.09 -10.93
CA ILE A 64 -4.59 -14.77 -10.29
C ILE A 64 -3.31 -14.00 -10.59
N ALA A 65 -3.43 -12.80 -11.16
CA ALA A 65 -2.28 -11.96 -11.45
C ALA A 65 -1.59 -11.51 -10.15
N HIS A 66 -0.26 -11.46 -10.13
CA HIS A 66 0.50 -11.11 -8.92
C HIS A 66 1.54 -10.04 -9.22
N PHE A 67 1.40 -8.89 -8.54
CA PHE A 67 2.23 -7.71 -8.70
C PHE A 67 3.03 -7.45 -7.42
N ASP A 68 4.36 -7.48 -7.53
CA ASP A 68 5.25 -7.13 -6.43
C ASP A 68 5.57 -5.63 -6.46
N THR A 69 5.00 -4.86 -5.52
CA THR A 69 5.18 -3.41 -5.40
C THR A 69 5.77 -3.07 -4.03
N MET A 70 7.10 -3.01 -3.93
CA MET A 70 7.75 -2.82 -2.63
C MET A 70 7.40 -1.47 -2.01
N LEU A 71 6.91 -1.48 -0.77
CA LEU A 71 6.83 -0.33 0.12
C LEU A 71 7.52 -0.65 1.45
N ASN A 72 8.15 0.37 2.04
CA ASN A 72 8.70 0.33 3.37
C ASN A 72 7.83 1.18 4.30
N SER A 73 7.30 0.62 5.39
CA SER A 73 6.45 1.37 6.31
C SER A 73 7.22 2.41 7.13
N ARG A 74 8.56 2.32 7.19
CA ARG A 74 9.41 3.13 8.06
C ARG A 74 10.29 4.13 7.31
N ARG A 75 10.30 4.09 5.98
CA ARG A 75 11.15 4.96 5.16
C ARG A 75 10.31 5.61 4.07
N LEU A 76 10.61 6.86 3.75
CA LEU A 76 9.87 7.60 2.71
C LEU A 76 10.09 6.93 1.34
N PRO A 77 9.04 6.74 0.53
CA PRO A 77 9.13 6.00 -0.72
C PRO A 77 9.82 6.85 -1.79
N THR A 78 10.57 6.21 -2.68
CA THR A 78 11.10 6.92 -3.86
C THR A 78 9.97 7.23 -4.83
N ARG A 79 10.20 8.20 -5.73
CA ARG A 79 9.28 8.50 -6.84
C ARG A 79 8.95 7.24 -7.64
N GLN A 80 9.96 6.45 -7.99
CA GLN A 80 9.77 5.23 -8.78
C GLN A 80 8.91 4.18 -8.06
N MET A 81 9.04 4.03 -6.75
CA MET A 81 8.19 3.10 -5.98
C MET A 81 6.72 3.47 -6.08
N LEU A 82 6.41 4.77 -6.00
CA LEU A 82 5.04 5.25 -6.13
C LEU A 82 4.51 5.12 -7.56
N ILE A 83 5.32 5.46 -8.57
CA ILE A 83 4.97 5.25 -9.99
C ILE A 83 4.64 3.77 -10.25
N ASN A 84 5.49 2.86 -9.77
CA ASN A 84 5.27 1.42 -9.94
C ASN A 84 3.98 0.93 -9.25
N LEU A 85 3.66 1.51 -8.09
CA LEU A 85 2.42 1.19 -7.38
C LEU A 85 1.18 1.66 -8.17
N LEU A 86 1.18 2.88 -8.70
CA LEU A 86 0.07 3.39 -9.51
C LEU A 86 -0.09 2.59 -10.79
N ALA A 87 1.02 2.27 -11.48
CA ALA A 87 0.98 1.42 -12.66
C ALA A 87 0.41 0.03 -12.35
N ALA A 88 0.74 -0.55 -11.20
CA ALA A 88 0.16 -1.81 -10.75
C ALA A 88 -1.35 -1.69 -10.48
N PHE A 89 -1.83 -0.57 -9.92
CA PHE A 89 -3.27 -0.33 -9.75
C PHE A 89 -4.02 -0.29 -11.08
N ASP A 90 -3.42 0.29 -12.11
CA ASP A 90 -4.03 0.41 -13.43
C ASP A 90 -4.02 -0.92 -14.20
N ALA A 91 -2.93 -1.69 -14.08
CA ALA A 91 -2.78 -2.98 -14.77
C ALA A 91 -3.51 -4.15 -14.09
N ALA A 92 -3.77 -4.07 -12.78
CA ALA A 92 -4.30 -5.19 -11.99
C ALA A 92 -5.77 -5.53 -12.32
N PRO A 93 -6.06 -6.79 -12.73
CA PRO A 93 -7.44 -7.26 -12.85
C PRO A 93 -8.21 -7.15 -11.53
N LYS A 94 -9.33 -6.42 -11.54
CA LYS A 94 -10.22 -6.21 -10.38
C LYS A 94 -11.18 -7.39 -10.21
N PRO A 95 -11.66 -7.81 -9.04
CA PRO A 95 -11.28 -7.29 -7.73
C PRO A 95 -9.81 -7.56 -7.44
N LEU A 96 -9.08 -6.52 -7.05
CA LEU A 96 -7.67 -6.62 -6.67
C LEU A 96 -7.52 -6.64 -5.15
N LEU A 97 -6.53 -7.36 -4.64
CA LEU A 97 -6.20 -7.42 -3.23
C LEU A 97 -4.88 -6.71 -2.93
N ILE A 98 -4.93 -5.61 -2.19
CA ILE A 98 -3.77 -4.87 -1.68
C ILE A 98 -3.35 -5.48 -0.34
N LYS A 99 -2.16 -6.07 -0.26
CA LYS A 99 -1.72 -6.71 0.99
C LYS A 99 -0.33 -6.31 1.43
N CYS A 100 -0.14 -6.33 2.75
CA CYS A 100 1.18 -6.24 3.37
C CYS A 100 1.33 -7.33 4.44
N SER A 101 2.22 -7.15 5.42
CA SER A 101 2.40 -8.12 6.52
C SER A 101 1.14 -8.17 7.41
N GLY A 102 0.81 -7.07 8.10
CA GLY A 102 -0.29 -7.03 9.08
C GLY A 102 -1.58 -6.36 8.61
N GLY A 103 -1.65 -5.94 7.33
CA GLY A 103 -2.85 -5.29 6.77
C GLY A 103 -3.13 -3.87 7.28
N GLN A 104 -2.19 -3.30 8.03
CA GLN A 104 -2.32 -2.00 8.70
C GLN A 104 -1.55 -0.93 7.93
N ASP A 105 -0.29 -0.65 8.26
CA ASP A 105 0.45 0.54 7.79
C ASP A 105 0.50 0.70 6.26
N ARG A 106 1.17 -0.22 5.55
CA ARG A 106 1.35 -0.14 4.09
C ARG A 106 0.03 -0.32 3.35
N SER A 107 -0.84 -1.20 3.86
CA SER A 107 -2.16 -1.42 3.26
C SER A 107 -3.03 -0.17 3.39
N SER A 108 -3.01 0.55 4.52
CA SER A 108 -3.69 1.84 4.68
C SER A 108 -3.18 2.86 3.67
N PHE A 109 -1.86 2.99 3.57
CA PHE A 109 -1.22 3.93 2.66
C PHE A 109 -1.57 3.66 1.19
N ALA A 110 -1.36 2.43 0.72
CA ALA A 110 -1.67 2.04 -0.65
C ALA A 110 -3.18 2.13 -0.94
N SER A 111 -4.06 1.79 0.01
CA SER A 111 -5.51 1.91 -0.17
C SER A 111 -5.97 3.36 -0.27
N ALA A 112 -5.36 4.27 0.50
CA ALA A 112 -5.62 5.70 0.41
C ALA A 112 -5.18 6.25 -0.96
N LEU A 113 -3.96 5.89 -1.41
CA LEU A 113 -3.47 6.28 -2.74
C LEU A 113 -4.35 5.71 -3.86
N TYR A 114 -4.84 4.47 -3.71
CA TYR A 114 -5.78 3.86 -4.66
C TYR A 114 -7.06 4.71 -4.81
N ILE A 115 -7.66 5.09 -3.68
CA ILE A 115 -8.88 5.93 -3.69
C ILE A 115 -8.62 7.27 -4.40
N ILE A 116 -7.53 7.97 -4.07
CA ILE A 116 -7.20 9.25 -4.71
C ILE A 116 -6.88 9.07 -6.19
N HIS A 117 -6.12 8.04 -6.57
CA HIS A 117 -5.78 7.77 -7.97
C HIS A 117 -7.03 7.49 -8.81
N ARG A 118 -8.03 6.79 -8.24
CA ARG A 118 -9.27 6.44 -8.95
C ARG A 118 -10.33 7.53 -8.94
N LYS A 119 -10.46 8.29 -7.85
CA LYS A 119 -11.57 9.23 -7.60
C LYS A 119 -11.15 10.70 -7.54
N GLY A 120 -9.84 10.98 -7.59
CA GLY A 120 -9.28 12.32 -7.45
C GLY A 120 -9.28 12.85 -6.01
N TRP A 121 -8.78 14.07 -5.85
CA TRP A 121 -8.63 14.72 -4.53
C TRP A 121 -9.94 15.02 -3.81
N GLY A 122 -11.08 15.02 -4.52
CA GLY A 122 -12.40 15.13 -3.88
C GLY A 122 -12.70 13.97 -2.92
N ALA A 123 -12.04 12.82 -3.08
CA ALA A 123 -12.17 11.67 -2.20
C ALA A 123 -11.20 11.67 -1.01
N PHE A 124 -10.60 12.83 -0.66
CA PHE A 124 -9.61 12.93 0.41
C PHE A 124 -10.08 12.37 1.76
N ASP A 125 -11.32 12.64 2.15
CA ASP A 125 -11.86 12.17 3.43
C ASP A 125 -12.07 10.64 3.43
N GLU A 126 -12.50 10.09 2.29
CA GLU A 126 -12.63 8.64 2.09
C GLU A 126 -11.26 7.95 2.15
N ALA A 127 -10.26 8.51 1.47
CA ALA A 127 -8.88 8.01 1.48
C ALA A 127 -8.27 8.10 2.89
N SER A 128 -8.48 9.22 3.59
CA SER A 128 -7.99 9.44 4.96
C SER A 128 -8.55 8.42 5.96
N LYS A 129 -9.80 7.98 5.77
CA LYS A 129 -10.42 6.94 6.61
C LYS A 129 -9.69 5.61 6.54
N GLN A 130 -8.91 5.32 5.50
CA GLN A 130 -8.10 4.09 5.41
C GLN A 130 -7.06 3.98 6.53
N PHE A 131 -6.74 5.08 7.23
CA PHE A 131 -5.84 5.08 8.39
C PHE A 131 -6.55 4.93 9.75
N SER A 132 -7.86 4.62 9.77
CA SER A 132 -8.65 4.51 11.00
C SER A 132 -8.24 3.31 11.87
N ALA A 133 -8.30 3.50 13.18
CA ALA A 133 -8.04 2.43 14.14
C ALA A 133 -9.07 1.29 14.04
N TRP A 134 -10.34 1.61 13.83
CA TRP A 134 -11.39 0.63 13.52
C TRP A 134 -11.96 0.93 12.12
N PRO A 135 -12.19 -0.08 11.26
CA PRO A 135 -12.02 -1.52 11.49
C PRO A 135 -10.62 -2.07 11.17
N TYR A 136 -9.69 -1.22 10.73
CA TYR A 136 -8.40 -1.67 10.15
C TYR A 136 -7.32 -2.03 11.16
N LEU A 137 -7.57 -1.81 12.46
CA LEU A 137 -6.63 -1.98 13.56
C LEU A 137 -5.36 -1.12 13.43
N HIS A 138 -5.41 -0.03 12.66
CA HIS A 138 -4.23 0.77 12.36
C HIS A 138 -3.76 1.60 13.58
N ARG A 139 -2.64 1.19 14.17
CA ARG A 139 -1.97 1.87 15.30
C ARG A 139 -0.47 2.02 15.02
N PRO A 140 -0.07 3.06 14.26
CA PRO A 140 1.31 3.18 13.75
C PRO A 140 2.30 3.45 14.89
N LYS A 141 3.47 2.79 14.85
CA LYS A 141 4.61 3.16 15.70
C LYS A 141 5.19 4.50 15.23
N LEU A 142 6.05 5.11 16.06
CA LEU A 142 6.67 6.42 15.81
C LEU A 142 7.11 6.60 14.34
N HIS A 143 8.03 5.75 13.87
CA HIS A 143 8.60 5.79 12.52
C HIS A 143 7.66 5.42 11.37
N GLN A 144 6.37 5.19 11.64
CA GLN A 144 5.36 4.85 10.63
C GLN A 144 4.29 5.95 10.52
N ARG A 145 4.32 6.95 11.41
CA ARG A 145 3.30 8.01 11.46
C ARG A 145 3.30 8.88 10.20
N TRP A 146 4.44 8.98 9.50
CA TRP A 146 4.55 9.70 8.23
C TRP A 146 3.54 9.25 7.16
N LEU A 147 3.12 7.97 7.17
CA LEU A 147 2.23 7.39 6.16
C LEU A 147 0.89 8.14 6.05
N LYS A 148 0.33 8.54 7.19
CA LYS A 148 -0.93 9.31 7.22
C LYS A 148 -0.72 10.72 6.68
N HIS A 149 0.41 11.35 7.04
CA HIS A 149 0.72 12.72 6.66
C HIS A 149 1.09 12.87 5.17
N PHE A 150 1.54 11.80 4.51
CA PHE A 150 1.77 11.79 3.07
C PHE A 150 0.57 12.32 2.28
N LEU A 151 -0.66 11.94 2.68
CA LEU A 151 -1.85 12.30 1.92
C LEU A 151 -2.10 13.80 1.96
N THR A 152 -1.92 14.42 3.13
CA THR A 152 -2.01 15.88 3.31
C THR A 152 -0.95 16.58 2.49
N TYR A 153 0.31 16.18 2.64
CA TYR A 153 1.44 16.70 1.87
C TYR A 153 1.19 16.61 0.36
N ALA A 154 0.76 15.45 -0.14
CA ALA A 154 0.50 15.24 -1.55
C ALA A 154 -0.66 16.09 -2.07
N ARG A 155 -1.71 16.31 -1.27
CA ARG A 155 -2.83 17.18 -1.64
C ARG A 155 -2.39 18.64 -1.76
N GLU A 156 -1.57 19.11 -0.82
CA GLU A 156 -1.03 20.47 -0.82
C GLU A 156 -0.13 20.71 -2.03
N GLU A 157 0.87 19.85 -2.25
CA GLU A 157 1.87 20.00 -3.31
C GLU A 157 1.33 19.69 -4.73
N ALA A 158 0.29 18.85 -4.84
CA ALA A 158 -0.32 18.58 -6.13
C ALA A 158 -1.04 19.80 -6.70
N HIS A 159 -1.48 20.74 -5.85
CA HIS A 159 -2.29 21.90 -6.24
C HIS A 159 -3.47 21.53 -7.17
N GLY A 160 -4.14 20.41 -6.84
CA GLY A 160 -5.28 19.89 -7.61
C GLY A 160 -4.93 19.02 -8.82
N ARG A 161 -3.66 18.93 -9.23
CA ARG A 161 -3.24 18.02 -10.31
C ARG A 161 -3.48 16.55 -9.94
N PRO A 162 -3.77 15.66 -10.91
CA PRO A 162 -3.86 14.23 -10.65
C PRO A 162 -2.66 13.69 -9.88
N LEU A 163 -2.90 12.74 -8.97
CA LEU A 163 -1.85 12.16 -8.13
C LEU A 163 -0.68 11.60 -8.96
N SER A 164 -0.99 10.90 -10.05
CA SER A 164 0.01 10.34 -10.97
C SER A 164 0.89 11.41 -11.61
N GLU A 165 0.31 12.51 -12.08
CA GLU A 165 1.02 13.62 -12.71
C GLU A 165 1.96 14.32 -11.72
N TRP A 166 1.46 14.64 -10.53
CA TRP A 166 2.28 15.27 -9.49
C TRP A 166 3.43 14.34 -9.04
N ILE A 167 3.16 13.04 -8.85
CA ILE A 167 4.22 12.09 -8.48
C ILE A 167 5.29 12.03 -9.56
N ALA A 168 4.89 11.93 -10.83
CA ALA A 168 5.83 11.81 -11.94
C ALA A 168 6.70 13.07 -12.12
N GLY A 169 6.11 14.26 -11.97
CA GLY A 169 6.81 15.54 -12.17
C GLY A 169 7.63 15.98 -10.96
N ASP A 170 7.01 16.01 -9.78
CA ASP A 170 7.47 16.90 -8.70
C ASP A 170 7.79 16.22 -7.38
N TYR A 171 7.17 15.08 -7.09
CA TYR A 171 7.40 14.38 -5.83
C TYR A 171 8.86 13.95 -5.70
N THR A 172 9.52 14.33 -4.61
CA THR A 172 10.78 13.70 -4.19
C THR A 172 10.71 13.36 -2.70
N PRO A 173 11.34 12.26 -2.26
CA PRO A 173 11.38 11.93 -0.84
C PRO A 173 12.10 13.02 0.00
N GLU A 174 13.00 13.80 -0.60
CA GLU A 174 13.69 14.94 0.04
C GLU A 174 12.74 16.09 0.33
N LYS A 175 11.86 16.47 -0.61
CA LYS A 175 10.85 17.52 -0.38
C LYS A 175 9.90 17.12 0.74
N MET A 176 9.46 15.87 0.75
CA MET A 176 8.61 15.35 1.81
C MET A 176 9.33 15.34 3.17
N LYS A 177 10.61 14.95 3.21
CA LYS A 177 11.43 15.02 4.43
C LYS A 177 11.44 16.43 5.00
N LEU A 178 11.74 17.44 4.18
CA LEU A 178 11.77 18.84 4.61
C LEU A 178 10.39 19.28 5.13
N TRP A 179 9.32 18.97 4.40
CA TRP A 179 7.95 19.29 4.84
C TRP A 179 7.59 18.65 6.20
N LEU A 180 8.02 17.41 6.45
CA LEU A 180 7.83 16.77 7.76
C LEU A 180 8.68 17.42 8.85
N GLU A 181 9.93 17.77 8.55
CA GLU A 181 10.86 18.40 9.51
C GLU A 181 10.37 19.79 9.92
N ASP A 182 9.86 20.59 8.97
CA ASP A 182 9.31 21.93 9.22
C ASP A 182 8.07 21.89 10.14
N LEU A 183 7.33 20.77 10.13
CA LEU A 183 6.19 20.52 11.01
C LEU A 183 6.56 19.86 12.35
N GLY A 184 7.87 19.67 12.62
CA GLY A 184 8.36 19.01 13.83
C GLY A 184 8.15 17.49 13.84
N TRP A 185 7.99 16.87 12.67
CA TRP A 185 7.74 15.43 12.50
C TRP A 185 8.93 14.66 11.91
N GLY A 186 10.16 15.20 12.06
CA GLY A 186 11.40 14.56 11.60
C GLY A 186 11.60 13.12 12.08
N ASP A 187 11.14 12.79 13.29
CA ASP A 187 11.28 11.44 13.88
C ASP A 187 10.20 10.45 13.39
N PHE A 188 9.24 10.88 12.58
CA PHE A 188 8.13 10.03 12.14
C PHE A 188 8.52 9.02 11.06
N PHE A 189 9.76 9.03 10.58
CA PHE A 189 10.34 8.10 9.61
C PHE A 189 11.80 7.79 9.98
N ARG A 190 12.35 6.68 9.49
CA ARG A 190 13.76 6.27 9.72
C ARG A 190 14.76 6.84 8.72
N GLY A 191 14.27 7.47 7.66
CA GLY A 191 15.07 7.97 6.56
C GLY A 191 14.40 7.76 5.20
N LEU A 192 15.16 8.02 4.14
CA LEU A 192 14.72 7.85 2.76
C LEU A 192 14.96 6.40 2.32
N HIS A 193 14.28 5.95 1.27
CA HIS A 193 14.53 4.64 0.68
C HIS A 193 15.64 4.72 -0.38
N ASP A 194 16.73 3.98 -0.18
CA ASP A 194 17.97 4.20 -0.95
C ASP A 194 17.92 3.64 -2.39
N LYS A 195 17.18 2.54 -2.63
CA LYS A 195 16.96 1.95 -3.98
C LYS A 195 15.60 1.24 -4.10
N PRO A 196 14.91 1.28 -5.26
CA PRO A 196 13.75 0.41 -5.50
C PRO A 196 14.22 -1.06 -5.56
N GLY A 197 13.76 -1.90 -4.62
CA GLY A 197 13.96 -3.36 -4.68
C GLY A 197 14.80 -4.01 -3.57
N SER A 198 15.41 -3.26 -2.66
CA SER A 198 16.05 -3.87 -1.48
C SER A 198 15.00 -4.22 -0.43
N ALA A 199 14.74 -5.51 -0.23
CA ALA A 199 13.94 -5.99 0.89
C ALA A 199 14.50 -5.40 2.19
N PRO A 200 13.67 -4.76 3.04
CA PRO A 200 14.18 -4.22 4.29
C PRO A 200 14.73 -5.37 5.12
N GLY A 201 15.99 -5.27 5.55
CA GLY A 201 16.52 -6.05 6.65
C GLY A 201 15.56 -5.89 7.83
N ILE A 202 14.99 -7.02 8.26
CA ILE A 202 13.98 -7.08 9.32
C ILE A 202 14.57 -6.60 10.64
#